data_AF-H3B9B9-F1
#
_entry.id   AF-H3B9B9-F1
#
_cell.length_a   1.000
_cell.length_b   1.000
_cell.length_c   1.000
_cell.angle_alpha   90.00
_cell.angle_beta   90.00
_cell.angle_gamma   90.00
#
_symmetry.space_group_name_H-M   'P 1'
#
loop_
_entity.id
_entity.type
_entity.pdbx_description
1 polymer ?
#
loop_
_entity_poly.entity_id
_entity_poly.type
_entity_poly.pdbx_seq_one_letter_code
_entity_poly.pdbx_strand_id
1 'polypeptide(L)'
;MAGLLGTEALRWAYSCLRHSGIGRMLPAACCLHSTPARHNSNRTSVVRCGRQTHARMYPVLLVRPDGSTIKIQYKEPKRILMMPVDISTLTEEERKARLRKRDLKKTSAREEKDEFEDDFDMDKYSKFWKKK
;
A
#
# COMPACT_ATOMS: atom_id res chain seq x y z
N MET A 1 17.71 67.35 21.30
CA MET A 1 17.72 66.83 19.92
C MET A 1 17.61 65.32 20.01
N ALA A 2 16.48 64.83 19.52
CA ALA A 2 16.05 63.45 19.61
C ALA A 2 16.79 62.54 18.62
N GLY A 3 16.78 61.24 18.93
CA GLY A 3 16.89 60.19 17.94
C GLY A 3 18.23 59.49 17.91
N LEU A 4 18.23 58.23 18.39
CA LEU A 4 18.77 57.07 17.66
C LEU A 4 18.26 55.80 18.37
N LEU A 5 16.93 55.65 18.39
CA LEU A 5 16.29 54.35 18.51
C LEU A 5 16.32 53.71 17.11
N GLY A 6 16.73 52.44 17.01
CA GLY A 6 16.16 51.55 16.00
C GLY A 6 17.05 51.06 14.85
N THR A 7 18.32 50.71 15.08
CA THR A 7 19.11 50.01 14.05
C THR A 7 19.50 48.57 14.40
N GLU A 8 19.24 48.09 15.62
CA GLU A 8 19.61 46.72 16.01
C GLU A 8 18.51 45.68 15.75
N ALA A 9 17.24 46.09 15.68
CA ALA A 9 16.12 45.19 15.40
C ALA A 9 16.02 44.74 13.92
N LEU A 10 16.77 45.37 13.01
CA LEU A 10 16.76 45.01 11.60
C LEU A 10 17.84 43.98 11.23
N ARG A 11 18.76 43.64 12.14
CA ARG A 11 19.78 42.62 11.87
C ARG A 11 19.25 41.18 11.93
N TRP A 12 18.11 40.96 12.58
CA TRP A 12 17.45 39.65 12.60
C TRP A 12 16.52 39.40 11.40
N ALA A 13 16.14 40.46 10.67
CA ALA A 13 15.24 40.37 9.52
C ALA A 13 15.96 39.99 8.20
N TYR A 14 17.30 40.03 8.14
CA TYR A 14 18.06 39.71 6.92
C TYR A 14 18.75 38.33 6.94
N SER A 15 18.38 37.42 7.86
CA SER A 15 18.91 36.04 7.88
C SER A 15 18.00 35.01 7.19
N CYS A 16 16.85 35.41 6.64
CA CYS A 16 15.91 34.49 5.97
C CYS A 16 15.88 34.60 4.44
N LEU A 17 16.87 35.26 3.83
CA LEU A 17 16.95 35.42 2.38
C LEU A 17 18.22 34.81 1.78
N ARG A 18 18.60 33.59 2.17
CA ARG A 18 19.59 32.80 1.43
C ARG A 18 19.27 31.31 1.47
N HIS A 19 18.37 30.87 0.58
CA HIS A 19 18.64 29.68 -0.23
C HIS A 19 17.78 29.63 -1.50
N SER A 20 17.59 30.77 -2.17
CA SER A 20 17.20 30.77 -3.57
C SER A 20 18.40 30.36 -4.43
N GLY A 21 18.25 29.27 -5.17
CA GLY A 21 18.91 29.09 -6.46
C GLY A 21 20.42 28.88 -6.42
N ILE A 22 20.85 27.68 -6.02
CA ILE A 22 22.03 27.08 -6.64
C ILE A 22 21.50 25.91 -7.45
N GLY A 23 21.04 26.23 -8.67
CA GLY A 23 21.09 25.26 -9.75
C GLY A 23 22.54 24.83 -9.85
N ARG A 24 22.86 23.65 -9.33
CA ARG A 24 24.15 23.03 -9.58
C ARG A 24 24.16 22.59 -11.04
N MET A 25 24.45 23.55 -11.93
CA MET A 25 25.21 23.25 -13.14
C MET A 25 26.58 22.79 -12.66
N LEU A 26 26.71 21.49 -12.41
CA LEU A 26 27.99 20.87 -12.59
C LEU A 26 28.05 20.50 -14.07
N PRO A 27 28.92 21.12 -14.89
CA PRO A 27 29.30 20.47 -16.12
C PRO A 27 30.11 19.27 -15.67
N ALA A 28 29.47 18.10 -15.57
CA ALA A 28 30.21 16.87 -15.49
C ALA A 28 30.95 16.74 -16.82
N ALA A 29 32.21 17.17 -16.85
CA ALA A 29 33.14 16.79 -17.90
C ALA A 29 33.44 15.29 -17.73
N CYS A 30 32.48 14.45 -18.10
CA CYS A 30 32.69 13.02 -18.33
C CYS A 30 32.65 12.81 -19.84
N CYS A 31 33.79 13.09 -20.48
CA CYS A 31 34.05 12.65 -21.83
C CYS A 31 34.00 11.11 -21.85
N LEU A 32 33.04 10.58 -22.61
CA LEU A 32 33.14 9.35 -23.39
C LEU A 32 33.10 8.02 -22.62
N HIS A 33 31.90 7.61 -22.26
CA HIS A 33 31.47 6.25 -22.59
C HIS A 33 30.34 6.37 -23.63
N SER A 34 30.66 6.15 -24.91
CA SER A 34 29.64 5.90 -25.94
C SER A 34 29.09 4.48 -25.74
N THR A 35 28.51 4.22 -24.57
CA THR A 35 27.65 3.05 -24.42
C THR A 35 26.35 3.39 -25.11
N PRO A 36 25.88 2.59 -26.09
CA PRO A 36 24.57 2.81 -26.67
C PRO A 36 23.55 2.88 -25.53
N ALA A 37 22.65 3.86 -25.58
CA ALA A 37 21.61 4.03 -24.58
C ALA A 37 20.77 2.75 -24.54
N ARG A 38 21.08 1.86 -23.59
CA ARG A 38 20.29 0.66 -23.37
C ARG A 38 18.93 1.09 -22.84
N HIS A 39 17.88 0.77 -23.58
CA HIS A 39 16.50 0.94 -23.16
C HIS A 39 16.17 -0.11 -22.09
N ASN A 40 16.72 0.07 -20.88
CA ASN A 40 16.37 -0.72 -19.72
C ASN A 40 15.53 0.11 -18.75
N SER A 41 14.77 -0.57 -17.91
CA SER A 41 13.94 0.04 -16.86
C SER A 41 14.77 0.74 -15.77
N ASN A 42 16.06 0.40 -15.64
CA ASN A 42 16.95 0.98 -14.63
C ASN A 42 17.41 2.40 -14.97
N ARG A 43 17.32 2.82 -16.23
CA ARG A 43 17.79 4.14 -16.69
C ARG A 43 17.14 5.30 -15.92
N THR A 44 15.88 5.15 -15.49
CA THR A 44 15.10 6.19 -14.79
C THR A 44 14.55 5.72 -13.44
N SER A 45 15.10 4.64 -12.86
CA SER A 45 14.58 4.09 -11.61
C SER A 45 15.03 4.86 -10.36
N VAL A 46 16.20 5.51 -10.41
CA VAL A 46 16.76 6.29 -9.29
C VAL A 46 16.46 7.77 -9.50
N VAL A 47 15.47 8.29 -8.78
CA VAL A 47 14.99 9.68 -8.91
C VAL A 47 14.64 10.29 -7.55
N ARG A 48 14.62 11.63 -7.50
CA ARG A 48 14.16 12.41 -6.33
C ARG A 48 13.01 13.36 -6.72
N CYS A 49 12.23 13.82 -5.74
CA CYS A 49 11.23 14.85 -6.00
C CYS A 49 11.91 16.16 -6.42
N GLY A 50 11.50 16.74 -7.55
CA GLY A 50 12.05 18.00 -8.08
C GLY A 50 11.49 19.28 -7.42
N ARG A 51 10.52 19.15 -6.50
CA ARG A 51 9.90 20.30 -5.81
C ARG A 51 10.75 20.74 -4.62
N GLN A 52 10.88 22.06 -4.41
CA GLN A 52 11.64 22.64 -3.29
C GLN A 52 11.06 22.24 -1.94
N THR A 53 9.74 22.31 -1.79
CA THR A 53 9.01 21.90 -0.58
C THR A 53 8.11 20.72 -0.90
N HIS A 54 8.34 19.58 -0.26
CA HIS A 54 7.50 18.40 -0.39
C HIS A 54 7.42 17.65 0.94
N ALA A 55 6.27 17.02 1.21
CA ALA A 55 6.11 16.16 2.37
C ALA A 55 6.97 14.90 2.22
N ARG A 56 7.35 14.30 3.34
CA ARG A 56 8.05 13.01 3.35
C ARG A 56 7.15 11.94 2.71
N MET A 57 7.74 11.18 1.80
CA MET A 57 7.10 10.00 1.22
C MET A 57 7.93 8.77 1.55
N TYR A 58 7.27 7.63 1.62
CA TYR A 58 7.85 6.33 1.94
C TYR A 58 7.73 5.40 0.73
N PRO A 59 8.76 4.59 0.44
CA PRO A 59 8.67 3.59 -0.62
C PRO A 59 7.74 2.46 -0.18
N VAL A 60 6.74 2.17 -1.00
CA VAL A 60 5.71 1.16 -0.75
C VAL A 60 5.58 0.21 -1.93
N LEU A 61 5.30 -1.05 -1.63
CA LEU A 61 5.07 -2.09 -2.62
C LEU A 61 3.58 -2.11 -3.02
N LEU A 62 3.25 -1.62 -4.22
CA LEU A 62 1.90 -1.69 -4.78
C LEU A 62 1.73 -3.01 -5.52
N VAL A 63 0.79 -3.83 -5.04
CA VAL A 63 0.38 -5.09 -5.65
C VAL A 63 -0.90 -4.84 -6.45
N ARG A 64 -0.84 -5.10 -7.75
CA ARG A 64 -1.98 -5.01 -8.68
C ARG A 64 -2.89 -6.24 -8.55
N PRO A 65 -4.13 -6.20 -9.08
CA PRO A 65 -5.01 -7.37 -9.13
C PRO A 65 -4.39 -8.56 -9.89
N ASP A 66 -3.52 -8.27 -10.87
CA ASP A 66 -2.77 -9.26 -11.66
C ASP A 66 -1.61 -9.92 -10.88
N GLY A 67 -1.39 -9.52 -9.62
CA GLY A 67 -0.24 -9.94 -8.79
C GLY A 67 1.07 -9.23 -9.13
N SER A 68 1.13 -8.50 -10.24
CA SER A 68 2.28 -7.67 -10.59
C SER A 68 2.55 -6.59 -9.54
N THR A 69 3.82 -6.22 -9.39
CA THR A 69 4.28 -5.41 -8.26
C THR A 69 5.12 -4.23 -8.72
N ILE A 70 4.84 -3.05 -8.16
CA ILE A 70 5.54 -1.80 -8.49
C ILE A 70 5.90 -1.07 -7.20
N LYS A 71 7.09 -0.46 -7.14
CA LYS A 71 7.51 0.39 -6.01
C LYS A 71 7.05 1.83 -6.26
N ILE A 72 6.22 2.36 -5.37
CA ILE A 72 5.72 3.75 -5.43
C ILE A 72 6.12 4.52 -4.17
N GLN A 73 6.07 5.85 -4.23
CA GLN A 73 6.25 6.72 -3.07
C GLN A 73 4.87 7.09 -2.51
N TYR A 74 4.62 6.81 -1.22
CA TYR A 74 3.33 7.02 -0.56
C TYR A 74 3.47 7.91 0.69
N LYS A 75 2.37 8.53 1.12
CA LYS A 75 2.38 9.47 2.26
C LYS A 75 2.60 8.76 3.60
N GLU A 76 2.00 7.58 3.74
CA GLU A 76 2.07 6.79 4.97
C GLU A 76 3.15 5.71 4.87
N PRO A 77 3.82 5.37 5.98
CA PRO A 77 4.83 4.32 6.02
C PRO A 77 4.20 2.92 6.00
N LYS A 78 3.57 2.54 4.89
CA LYS A 78 3.03 1.19 4.64
C LYS A 78 4.07 0.34 3.92
N ARG A 79 4.11 -0.96 4.21
CA ARG A 79 5.00 -1.88 3.49
C ARG A 79 4.40 -2.33 2.16
N ILE A 80 3.11 -2.67 2.16
CA ILE A 80 2.39 -3.25 1.02
C ILE A 80 1.03 -2.55 0.89
N LEU A 81 0.64 -2.25 -0.35
CA LEU A 81 -0.69 -1.79 -0.73
C LEU A 81 -1.26 -2.76 -1.76
N MET A 82 -2.43 -3.34 -1.48
CA MET A 82 -3.09 -4.26 -2.40
C MET A 82 -4.21 -3.53 -3.13
N MET A 83 -4.18 -3.55 -4.46
CA MET A 83 -5.27 -3.04 -5.27
C MET A 83 -6.42 -4.04 -5.29
N PRO A 84 -7.66 -3.58 -5.06
CA PRO A 84 -8.83 -4.44 -5.23
C PRO A 84 -9.01 -4.79 -6.71
N VAL A 85 -9.77 -5.85 -6.95
CA VAL A 85 -10.24 -6.23 -8.29
C VAL A 85 -11.52 -5.44 -8.57
N ASP A 86 -11.57 -4.76 -9.70
CA ASP A 86 -12.75 -4.02 -10.13
C ASP A 86 -13.86 -4.98 -10.58
N ILE A 87 -15.07 -4.81 -10.05
CA ILE A 87 -16.20 -5.73 -10.34
C ILE A 87 -16.82 -5.47 -11.71
N SER A 88 -16.71 -4.23 -12.21
CA SER A 88 -17.27 -3.81 -13.50
C SER A 88 -16.49 -4.34 -14.71
N THR A 89 -15.22 -4.67 -14.54
CA THR A 89 -14.35 -5.15 -15.63
C THR A 89 -14.43 -6.67 -15.81
N LEU A 90 -14.93 -7.39 -14.80
CA LEU A 90 -15.01 -8.85 -14.83
C LEU A 90 -16.15 -9.32 -15.74
N THR A 91 -15.96 -10.49 -16.34
CA THR A 91 -17.04 -11.17 -17.06
C THR A 91 -18.11 -11.64 -16.08
N GLU A 92 -19.35 -11.80 -16.56
CA GLU A 92 -20.47 -12.22 -15.72
C GLU A 92 -20.22 -13.58 -15.06
N GLU A 93 -19.52 -14.47 -15.76
CA GLU A 93 -19.15 -15.80 -15.29
C GLU A 93 -18.20 -15.73 -14.10
N GLU A 94 -17.12 -14.95 -14.22
CA GLU A 94 -16.14 -14.73 -13.15
C GLU A 94 -16.77 -14.04 -11.94
N ARG A 95 -17.66 -13.08 -12.20
CA ARG A 95 -18.42 -12.39 -11.15
C ARG A 95 -19.32 -13.36 -10.38
N LYS A 96 -20.07 -14.22 -11.08
CA LYS A 96 -20.90 -15.27 -10.47
C LYS A 96 -20.04 -16.28 -9.69
N ALA A 97 -18.91 -16.70 -10.24
CA ALA A 97 -17.98 -17.62 -9.59
C ALA A 97 -17.41 -17.03 -8.27
N ARG A 98 -17.05 -15.74 -8.26
CA ARG A 98 -16.63 -15.03 -7.05
C ARG A 98 -17.74 -14.91 -6.02
N LEU A 99 -18.97 -14.63 -6.46
CA LEU A 99 -20.13 -14.56 -5.58
C LEU A 99 -20.38 -15.91 -4.90
N ARG A 100 -20.39 -17.00 -5.68
CA ARG A 100 -20.46 -18.37 -5.16
C ARG A 100 -19.37 -18.64 -4.13
N LYS A 101 -18.09 -18.39 -4.46
CA LYS A 101 -16.97 -18.59 -3.52
C LYS A 101 -17.13 -17.80 -2.22
N ARG A 102 -17.66 -16.57 -2.29
CA ARG A 102 -17.94 -15.74 -1.11
C ARG A 102 -19.05 -16.33 -0.25
N ASP A 103 -20.13 -16.81 -0.88
CA ASP A 103 -21.31 -17.29 -0.18
C ASP A 103 -21.12 -18.72 0.35
N LEU A 104 -20.33 -19.59 -0.31
CA LEU A 104 -19.90 -20.89 0.24
C LEU A 104 -19.22 -20.75 1.61
N LYS A 105 -18.40 -19.72 1.80
CA LYS A 105 -17.76 -19.43 3.09
C LYS A 105 -18.76 -19.06 4.19
N LYS A 106 -19.96 -18.58 3.82
CA LYS A 106 -21.03 -18.26 4.78
C LYS A 106 -21.89 -19.49 5.09
N THR A 107 -22.10 -20.39 4.13
CA THR A 107 -22.91 -21.61 4.33
C THR A 107 -22.15 -22.67 5.10
N SER A 108 -20.84 -22.83 4.88
CA SER A 108 -20.02 -23.77 5.65
C SER A 108 -19.96 -23.44 7.14
N ALA A 109 -20.13 -22.17 7.52
CA ALA A 109 -20.26 -21.76 8.92
C ALA A 109 -21.63 -22.10 9.54
N ARG A 110 -22.60 -22.51 8.72
CA ARG A 110 -23.96 -22.90 9.12
C ARG A 110 -24.15 -24.43 9.11
N GLU A 111 -23.46 -25.14 8.23
CA GLU A 111 -23.50 -26.61 8.07
C GLU A 111 -22.84 -27.37 9.25
N GLU A 112 -22.03 -26.72 10.09
CA GLU A 112 -21.55 -27.31 11.36
C GLU A 112 -22.70 -27.55 12.38
N LYS A 113 -23.93 -27.12 12.05
CA LYS A 113 -25.17 -27.43 12.78
C LYS A 113 -26.02 -28.53 12.14
N ASP A 114 -25.48 -29.31 11.21
CA ASP A 114 -26.02 -30.65 10.98
C ASP A 114 -25.54 -31.53 12.15
N GLU A 115 -26.03 -31.23 13.36
CA GLU A 115 -26.14 -32.22 14.41
C GLU A 115 -26.97 -33.34 13.78
N PHE A 116 -26.33 -34.47 13.53
CA PHE A 116 -27.07 -35.69 13.22
C PHE A 116 -28.09 -35.86 14.33
N GLU A 117 -29.37 -35.72 13.99
CA GLU A 117 -30.46 -36.08 14.90
C GLU A 117 -30.32 -37.59 15.15
N ASP A 118 -29.66 -37.94 16.26
CA ASP A 118 -29.53 -39.32 16.69
C ASP A 118 -30.94 -39.76 17.13
N ASP A 119 -31.53 -40.73 16.41
CA ASP A 119 -32.78 -41.41 16.76
C ASP A 119 -32.59 -42.29 18.02
N PHE A 120 -31.90 -41.75 19.02
CA PHE A 120 -31.53 -42.44 20.24
C PHE A 120 -32.74 -42.56 21.15
N ASP A 121 -33.35 -43.73 21.12
CA ASP A 121 -34.47 -44.11 21.97
C ASP A 121 -33.96 -44.83 23.24
N MET A 122 -34.06 -44.15 24.38
CA MET A 122 -33.65 -44.67 25.70
C MET A 122 -34.41 -45.95 26.10
N ASP A 123 -35.65 -46.11 25.66
CA ASP A 123 -36.51 -47.22 26.08
C ASP A 123 -36.03 -48.56 25.51
N LYS A 124 -35.43 -48.56 24.31
CA LYS A 124 -34.82 -49.75 23.68
C LYS A 124 -33.69 -50.37 24.51
N TYR A 125 -33.02 -49.56 25.33
CA TYR A 125 -31.85 -49.97 26.10
C TYR A 125 -32.12 -50.19 27.59
N SER A 126 -33.33 -49.85 28.06
CA SER A 126 -33.77 -50.06 29.45
C SER A 126 -33.64 -51.51 29.93
N LYS A 127 -33.79 -52.48 29.01
CA LYS A 127 -33.66 -53.93 29.24
C LYS A 127 -32.29 -54.38 29.76
N PHE A 128 -31.25 -53.56 29.60
CA PHE A 128 -29.89 -53.90 30.03
C PHE A 128 -29.50 -53.31 31.39
N TRP A 129 -30.39 -52.52 32.01
CA TRP A 129 -30.06 -51.81 33.27
C TRP A 129 -30.08 -52.70 34.50
N LYS A 130 -30.77 -53.84 34.45
CA LYS A 130 -30.73 -54.84 35.52
C LYS A 130 -29.71 -55.92 35.16
N LYS A 131 -28.58 -55.92 35.86
CA LYS A 131 -27.62 -57.02 35.79
C LYS A 131 -28.23 -58.26 36.45
N LYS A 132 -28.06 -59.39 35.77
CA LYS A 132 -28.42 -60.72 36.27
C LYS A 132 -27.47 -61.15 37.37
#